data_AF-A0A368FU07-F1
#
_entry.id   AF-A0A368FU07-F1
#
_cell.length_a   1.000
_cell.length_b   1.000
_cell.length_c   1.000
_cell.angle_alpha   90.00
_cell.angle_beta   90.00
_cell.angle_gamma   90.00
#
_symmetry.space_group_name_H-M   'P 1'
#
loop_
_entity.id
_entity.type
_entity.pdbx_description
1 polymer ?
#
loop_
_entity_poly.entity_id
_entity_poly.type
_entity_poly.pdbx_seq_one_letter_code
_entity_poly.pdbx_strand_id
1 'polypeptide(L)'
;MLCAQLWVTIALDDCKLKYSDIQQATVGYLFGGTCCGQRALYELGFTGIPIFNVNNACASGSSGLFLCKQIIESGWYAYIKLR
;
A
#
# COMPACT_ATOMS: atom_id res chain seq x y z
N MET A 1 -9.49 11.05 -0.33
CA MET A 1 -9.45 9.63 0.08
C MET A 1 -10.15 8.73 -0.93
N LEU A 2 -11.38 9.05 -1.37
CA LEU A 2 -12.12 8.28 -2.39
C LEU A 2 -11.29 7.92 -3.64
N CYS A 3 -10.55 8.90 -4.17
CA CYS A 3 -9.68 8.70 -5.34
C CYS A 3 -8.62 7.61 -5.09
N ALA A 4 -7.96 7.60 -3.93
CA ALA A 4 -6.94 6.61 -3.61
C ALA A 4 -7.52 5.18 -3.55
N GLN A 5 -8.72 5.02 -2.98
CA GLN A 5 -9.41 3.73 -2.88
C GLN A 5 -9.79 3.18 -4.27
N LEU A 6 -10.23 4.06 -5.16
CA LEU A 6 -10.53 3.71 -6.55
C LEU A 6 -9.29 3.20 -7.28
N TRP A 7 -8.16 3.90 -7.19
CA TRP A 7 -6.93 3.46 -7.86
C TRP A 7 -6.39 2.15 -7.30
N VAL A 8 -6.50 1.92 -5.99
CA VAL A 8 -6.10 0.65 -5.37
C VAL A 8 -6.97 -0.50 -5.87
N THR A 9 -8.30 -0.33 -5.91
CA THR A 9 -9.21 -1.38 -6.39
C THR A 9 -9.00 -1.70 -7.87
N ILE A 10 -8.79 -0.69 -8.72
CA ILE A 10 -8.46 -0.88 -10.14
C ILE A 10 -7.15 -1.65 -10.30
N ALA A 11 -6.10 -1.28 -9.55
CA ALA A 11 -4.81 -1.96 -9.63
C ALA A 11 -4.87 -3.42 -9.15
N LEU A 12 -5.67 -3.69 -8.11
CA LEU A 12 -5.91 -5.05 -7.62
C LEU A 12 -6.68 -5.90 -8.65
N ASP A 13 -7.69 -5.33 -9.30
CA ASP A 13 -8.47 -6.00 -10.34
C ASP A 13 -7.62 -6.34 -11.57
N ASP A 14 -6.76 -5.40 -12.01
CA ASP A 14 -5.80 -5.61 -13.11
C ASP A 14 -4.85 -6.79 -12.80
N CYS A 15 -4.42 -6.92 -11.54
CA CYS A 15 -3.60 -8.03 -11.07
C CYS A 15 -4.40 -9.30 -10.72
N LYS A 16 -5.73 -9.29 -10.80
CA LYS A 16 -6.63 -10.36 -10.33
C LYS A 16 -6.39 -10.76 -8.86
N LEU A 17 -6.01 -9.80 -8.04
CA LEU A 17 -5.78 -9.98 -6.60
C LEU A 17 -6.94 -9.36 -5.81
N LYS A 18 -7.20 -9.91 -4.64
CA LYS A 18 -8.07 -9.30 -3.64
C LYS A 18 -7.24 -8.50 -2.66
N TYR A 19 -7.87 -7.52 -2.00
CA TYR A 19 -7.21 -6.77 -0.93
C TYR A 19 -6.73 -7.68 0.22
N SER A 20 -7.40 -8.82 0.45
CA SER A 20 -6.98 -9.86 1.40
C SER A 20 -5.67 -10.55 1.04
N ASP A 21 -5.24 -10.48 -0.22
CA ASP A 21 -4.01 -11.13 -0.69
C ASP A 21 -2.78 -10.24 -0.49
N ILE A 22 -3.00 -8.97 -0.15
CA ILE A 22 -1.93 -8.02 0.17
C ILE A 22 -1.41 -8.32 1.57
N GLN A 23 -0.09 -8.37 1.72
CA GLN A 23 0.57 -8.67 2.99
C GLN A 23 1.08 -7.42 3.71
N GLN A 24 1.32 -6.34 2.97
CA GLN A 24 1.84 -5.07 3.48
C GLN A 24 1.53 -3.95 2.48
N ALA A 25 1.37 -2.72 2.96
CA ALA A 25 1.13 -1.57 2.10
C ALA A 25 2.04 -0.39 2.46
N THR A 26 2.48 0.33 1.44
CA THR A 26 3.25 1.58 1.59
C THR A 26 2.46 2.70 0.94
N VAL A 27 2.10 3.73 1.71
CA VAL A 27 1.21 4.80 1.27
C VAL A 27 1.95 6.13 1.33
N GLY A 28 2.21 6.69 0.16
CA GLY A 28 2.83 8.00 -0.01
C GLY A 28 1.82 9.14 0.17
N TYR A 29 2.16 10.17 0.94
CA TYR A 29 1.33 11.37 1.10
C TYR A 29 2.19 12.63 1.27
N LEU A 30 1.65 13.76 0.82
CA LEU A 30 2.27 15.08 0.96
C LEU A 30 1.52 15.93 2.00
N PHE A 31 0.19 16.00 1.86
CA PHE A 31 -0.68 16.74 2.76
C PHE A 31 -1.62 15.76 3.46
N GLY A 32 -1.55 15.71 4.79
CA GLY A 32 -2.35 14.81 5.60
C GLY A 32 -1.91 14.81 7.07
N GLY A 33 -2.83 14.41 7.95
CA GLY A 33 -2.50 14.16 9.35
C GLY A 33 -1.77 12.82 9.54
N THR A 34 -1.46 12.52 10.80
CA THR A 34 -0.97 11.19 11.18
C THR A 34 -1.98 10.13 10.74
N CYS A 35 -1.45 8.97 10.38
CA CYS A 35 -2.23 7.81 9.96
C CYS A 35 -3.12 7.98 8.71
N CYS A 36 -2.88 9.00 7.87
CA CYS A 36 -3.70 9.24 6.68
C CYS A 36 -3.65 8.10 5.64
N GLY A 37 -2.54 7.35 5.56
CA GLY A 37 -2.43 6.18 4.70
C GLY A 37 -3.23 4.98 5.20
N GLN A 38 -3.27 4.74 6.52
CA GLN A 38 -4.18 3.74 7.08
C GLN A 38 -5.63 4.12 6.81
N ARG A 39 -6.00 5.39 7.05
CA ARG A 39 -7.36 5.87 6.76
C ARG A 39 -7.74 5.71 5.29
N ALA A 40 -6.78 5.91 4.38
CA ALA A 40 -7.01 5.68 2.95
C ALA A 40 -7.35 4.22 2.64
N LEU A 41 -6.79 3.25 3.38
CA LEU A 41 -6.99 1.82 3.15
C LEU A 41 -8.09 1.18 4.01
N TYR A 42 -8.49 1.75 5.14
CA TYR A 42 -9.49 1.16 6.05
C TYR A 42 -10.83 0.85 5.37
N GLU A 43 -11.27 1.69 4.45
CA GLU A 43 -12.53 1.48 3.71
C GLU A 43 -12.43 0.32 2.69
N LEU A 44 -11.21 -0.14 2.35
CA LEU A 44 -11.00 -1.33 1.52
C LEU A 44 -11.05 -2.63 2.32
N GLY A 45 -10.85 -2.56 3.64
CA GLY A 45 -10.95 -3.69 4.55
C GLY A 45 -9.95 -3.64 5.71
N PHE A 46 -10.29 -4.30 6.81
CA PHE A 46 -9.41 -4.49 7.97
C PHE A 46 -8.74 -5.85 7.91
N THR A 47 -7.65 -5.95 7.14
CA THR A 47 -6.90 -7.21 6.95
C THR A 47 -5.80 -7.43 8.00
N GLY A 48 -5.50 -6.43 8.83
CA GLY A 48 -4.43 -6.50 9.84
C GLY A 48 -3.02 -6.37 9.26
N ILE A 49 -2.89 -6.01 7.99
CA ILE A 49 -1.59 -5.85 7.33
C ILE A 49 -0.84 -4.63 7.90
N PRO A 50 0.50 -4.67 7.98
CA PRO A 50 1.27 -3.48 8.30
C PRO A 50 1.13 -2.43 7.19
N ILE A 51 1.00 -1.15 7.58
CA ILE A 51 0.85 -0.03 6.65
C ILE A 51 1.90 1.03 7.01
N PHE A 52 2.79 1.32 6.06
CA PHE A 52 3.81 2.36 6.20
C PHE A 52 3.37 3.66 5.54
N ASN A 53 3.30 4.73 6.32
CA ASN A 53 3.04 6.07 5.81
C ASN A 53 4.35 6.71 5.41
N VAL A 54 4.49 7.07 4.14
CA VAL A 54 5.72 7.65 3.59
C VAL A 54 5.47 9.10 3.21
N ASN A 55 6.21 10.01 3.84
CA ASN A 55 6.22 11.41 3.48
C ASN A 55 7.67 11.84 3.27
N ASN A 56 8.02 12.02 2.00
CA ASN A 56 9.29 12.59 1.55
C ASN A 56 9.02 13.64 0.47
N ALA A 57 8.09 14.57 0.79
CA ALA A 57 7.66 15.60 -0.12
C ALA A 57 7.27 15.03 -1.52
N CYS A 58 7.75 15.64 -2.60
CA CYS A 58 7.51 15.19 -3.98
C CYS A 58 8.06 13.78 -4.27
N ALA A 59 9.03 13.31 -3.48
CA ALA A 59 9.64 12.00 -3.63
C ALA A 59 8.91 10.90 -2.83
N SER A 60 7.76 11.18 -2.22
CA SER A 60 7.02 10.20 -1.41
C SER A 60 6.65 8.93 -2.21
N GLY A 61 6.28 9.09 -3.48
CA GLY A 61 5.94 7.95 -4.35
C GLY A 61 7.14 7.03 -4.62
N SER A 62 8.27 7.58 -5.04
CA SER A 62 9.50 6.80 -5.30
C SER A 62 10.10 6.24 -4.02
N SER A 63 10.06 6.98 -2.92
CA SER A 63 10.48 6.51 -1.59
C SER A 63 9.62 5.33 -1.14
N GLY A 64 8.31 5.41 -1.35
CA GLY A 64 7.39 4.32 -1.05
C GLY A 64 7.66 3.07 -1.89
N LEU A 65 7.89 3.23 -3.19
CA LEU A 65 8.23 2.12 -4.08
C LEU A 65 9.58 1.48 -3.72
N PHE A 66 10.58 2.28 -3.39
CA PHE A 66 11.88 1.80 -2.92
C PHE A 66 11.74 0.98 -1.63
N LEU A 67 10.93 1.45 -0.68
CA LEU A 67 10.62 0.70 0.54
C LEU A 67 9.92 -0.63 0.22
N CYS A 68 8.89 -0.63 -0.65
CA CYS A 68 8.24 -1.86 -1.10
C CYS A 68 9.24 -2.86 -1.69
N LYS A 69 10.19 -2.39 -2.50
CA LYS A 69 11.25 -3.25 -3.05
C LYS A 69 12.09 -3.87 -1.96
N GLN A 70 12.57 -3.07 -0.99
CA GLN A 70 13.37 -3.57 0.13
C GLN A 70 12.61 -4.59 0.99
N ILE A 71 11.31 -4.39 1.19
CA ILE A 71 10.41 -5.32 1.89
C ILE A 71 10.30 -6.67 1.17
N ILE A 72 10.25 -6.66 -0.16
CA ILE A 72 10.21 -7.88 -0.97
C ILE A 72 11.58 -8.57 -0.93
N GLU A 73 12.66 -7.81 -1.14
CA GLU A 73 14.04 -8.33 -1.17
C GLU A 73 14.52 -8.86 0.19
N SER A 74 14.01 -8.32 1.30
CA SER A 74 14.35 -8.80 2.65
C SER A 74 13.74 -10.17 2.98
N GLY A 75 12.86 -10.70 2.12
CA GLY A 75 12.19 -11.99 2.31
C GLY A 75 11.05 -11.94 3.33
N TRP A 76 10.65 -10.76 3.79
CA TRP A 76 9.61 -10.62 4.82
C TRP A 76 8.21 -11.02 4.32
N TYR A 77 7.92 -10.86 3.02
CA TYR A 77 6.58 -11.09 2.43
C TYR A 77 6.62 -11.67 1.02
N ALA A 78 7.55 -12.59 0.72
CA ALA A 78 7.72 -13.18 -0.61
C ALA A 78 6.61 -14.19 -1.03
N TYR A 79 5.40 -14.08 -0.47
CA TYR A 79 4.27 -14.94 -0.84
C TYR A 79 3.05 -14.11 -1.26
N ILE A 80 3.20 -13.25 -2.27
CA ILE A 80 2.10 -13.13 -3.24
C ILE A 80 2.03 -14.49 -3.92
N LYS A 81 1.19 -15.36 -3.38
CA LYS A 81 0.92 -16.70 -3.90
C LYS A 81 0.24 -16.52 -5.26
N LEU A 82 1.04 -16.25 -6.30
CA LEU A 82 0.64 -16.44 -7.68
C LEU A 82 0.25 -17.90 -7.80
N ARG A 83 -1.05 -18.15 -7.78
CA ARG A 83 -1.65 -19.44 -8.06
C ARG A 83 -1.78 -19.60 -9.57
#